data_AF-A0A1I6FXN8-F1
#
_entry.id   AF-A0A1I6FXN8-F1
#
_cell.length_a   1.000
_cell.length_b   1.000
_cell.length_c   1.000
_cell.angle_alpha   90.00
_cell.angle_beta   90.00
_cell.angle_gamma   90.00
#
_symmetry.space_group_name_H-M   'P 1'
#
loop_
_entity.id
_entity.type
_entity.pdbx_description
1 polymer ?
#
loop_
_entity_poly.entity_id
_entity_poly.type
_entity_poly.pdbx_seq_one_letter_code
_entity_poly.pdbx_strand_id
1 'polypeptide(L)'
;MAPRASRETRLSRTQFGETWVYESIVGALPGIHLTDGEAIALQLGLFQVFVLFFAWAYDLWEAVVPGTIAVGVAAVGSVVMLRMGRTTRETNLPEAYTRLLFGSSIEVVLGVLAFVALVTHLFVYDTRQGGSALFTSLFGAEPPVVVVYLALLVLWDLCYRIGTSWWAAIVSLWGSWRYTVDPATARTLRVADGWNVVFGVAQLALVPFILDQQVLLLAVAGHVVAVTVVSTVAAVTVRIE
;
A
#
# COMPACT_ATOMS: atom_id res chain seq x y z
N MET A 1 -44.23 -7.50 -1.15
CA MET A 1 -43.35 -8.52 -1.77
C MET A 1 -42.40 -7.77 -2.69
N ALA A 2 -41.22 -7.39 -2.18
CA ALA A 2 -40.27 -6.59 -2.95
C ALA A 2 -39.54 -7.47 -3.98
N PRO A 3 -39.31 -7.00 -5.21
CA PRO A 3 -38.71 -7.82 -6.26
C PRO A 3 -37.23 -8.09 -5.92
N ARG A 4 -36.85 -9.36 -5.94
CA ARG A 4 -35.46 -9.80 -5.79
C ARG A 4 -34.66 -9.30 -7.01
N ALA A 5 -33.71 -8.40 -6.77
CA ALA A 5 -32.74 -8.01 -7.79
C ALA A 5 -32.00 -9.27 -8.31
N SER A 6 -31.90 -9.37 -9.64
CA SER A 6 -31.22 -10.44 -10.37
C SER A 6 -29.77 -10.60 -9.92
N ARG A 7 -29.32 -11.86 -9.84
CA ARG A 7 -27.97 -12.26 -9.40
C ARG A 7 -26.84 -11.59 -10.20
N GLU A 8 -27.11 -11.19 -11.44
CA GLU A 8 -26.18 -10.45 -12.31
C GLU A 8 -25.93 -9.00 -11.88
N THR A 9 -26.92 -8.33 -11.28
CA THR A 9 -26.76 -6.94 -10.79
C THR A 9 -25.85 -6.85 -9.56
N ARG A 10 -25.60 -7.98 -8.88
CA ARG A 10 -24.72 -8.05 -7.72
C ARG A 10 -23.22 -8.13 -8.09
N LEU A 11 -22.89 -8.40 -9.35
CA LEU A 11 -21.52 -8.68 -9.79
C LEU A 11 -20.82 -7.53 -10.51
N SER A 12 -21.48 -6.39 -10.76
CA SER A 12 -20.92 -5.31 -11.61
C SER A 12 -20.69 -3.97 -10.91
N ARG A 13 -20.74 -3.91 -9.58
CA ARG A 13 -20.41 -2.71 -8.81
C ARG A 13 -20.02 -3.13 -7.40
N THR A 14 -18.74 -3.36 -7.16
CA THR A 14 -18.21 -3.29 -5.80
C THR A 14 -18.67 -1.97 -5.19
N GLN A 15 -19.52 -2.03 -4.16
CA GLN A 15 -20.07 -0.81 -3.57
C GLN A 15 -18.95 -0.08 -2.82
N PHE A 16 -18.96 1.27 -2.87
CA PHE A 16 -18.11 2.09 -2.01
C PHE A 16 -18.25 1.60 -0.55
N GLY A 17 -17.13 1.17 0.05
CA GLY A 17 -17.09 0.60 1.41
C GLY A 17 -16.89 -0.92 1.48
N GLU A 18 -16.91 -1.65 0.36
CA GLU A 18 -16.61 -3.10 0.28
C GLU A 18 -15.20 -3.42 -0.26
N THR A 19 -14.48 -2.39 -0.71
CA THR A 19 -13.14 -2.49 -1.28
C THR A 19 -12.27 -1.33 -0.78
N TRP A 20 -10.96 -1.53 -0.75
CA TRP A 20 -10.02 -0.43 -0.50
C TRP A 20 -10.20 0.69 -1.53
N VAL A 21 -9.86 1.94 -1.18
CA VAL A 21 -10.01 3.10 -2.06
C VAL A 21 -9.26 2.91 -3.39
N TYR A 22 -8.07 2.31 -3.36
CA TYR A 22 -7.34 1.95 -4.59
C TYR A 22 -8.14 1.06 -5.55
N GLU A 23 -8.82 0.01 -5.05
CA GLU A 23 -9.68 -0.86 -5.86
C GLU A 23 -10.86 -0.07 -6.46
N SER A 24 -11.39 0.90 -5.72
CA SER A 24 -12.51 1.73 -6.17
C SER A 24 -12.13 2.72 -7.28
N ILE A 25 -10.89 3.23 -7.30
CA ILE A 25 -10.39 4.13 -8.35
C ILE A 25 -10.16 3.37 -9.66
N VAL A 26 -9.58 2.17 -9.60
CA VAL A 26 -9.35 1.33 -10.79
C VAL A 26 -10.66 0.86 -11.41
N GLY A 27 -11.65 0.51 -10.59
CA GLY A 27 -12.98 0.09 -11.06
C GLY A 27 -13.86 1.21 -11.62
N ALA A 28 -13.48 2.48 -11.48
CA ALA A 28 -14.28 3.63 -11.89
C ALA A 28 -14.08 4.07 -13.36
N LEU A 29 -13.10 3.50 -14.09
CA LEU A 29 -12.86 3.84 -15.49
C LEU A 29 -13.92 3.20 -16.42
N PRO A 30 -14.84 3.98 -17.02
CA PRO A 30 -15.92 3.43 -17.82
C PRO A 30 -15.40 2.76 -19.10
N GLY A 31 -15.79 1.50 -19.33
CA GLY A 31 -15.52 0.78 -20.58
C GLY A 31 -14.22 -0.03 -20.63
N ILE A 32 -13.45 -0.09 -19.54
CA ILE A 32 -12.21 -0.86 -19.47
C ILE A 32 -12.36 -1.98 -18.43
N HIS A 33 -12.36 -3.24 -18.87
CA HIS A 33 -12.33 -4.41 -17.99
C HIS A 33 -10.92 -4.99 -17.96
N LEU A 34 -10.08 -4.48 -17.06
CA LEU A 34 -8.76 -5.07 -16.81
C LEU A 34 -8.87 -6.09 -15.68
N THR A 35 -8.22 -7.23 -15.84
CA THR A 35 -7.93 -8.12 -14.73
C THR A 35 -6.97 -7.45 -13.74
N ASP A 36 -6.98 -7.90 -12.48
CA ASP A 36 -6.03 -7.43 -11.45
C ASP A 36 -4.57 -7.42 -11.94
N GLY A 37 -4.17 -8.47 -12.66
CA GLY A 37 -2.82 -8.61 -13.19
C GLY A 37 -2.53 -7.59 -14.28
N GLU A 38 -3.47 -7.33 -15.19
CA GLU A 38 -3.32 -6.33 -16.24
C GLU A 38 -3.28 -4.91 -15.66
N ALA A 39 -4.08 -4.61 -14.63
CA ALA A 39 -4.04 -3.32 -13.95
C ALA A 39 -2.67 -3.08 -13.29
N ILE A 40 -2.11 -4.08 -12.61
CA ILE A 40 -0.76 -3.99 -12.01
C ILE A 40 0.32 -3.87 -13.09
N ALA A 41 0.24 -4.65 -14.16
CA ALA A 41 1.20 -4.59 -15.26
C ALA A 41 1.17 -3.22 -15.97
N LEU A 42 -0.03 -2.67 -16.17
CA LEU A 42 -0.21 -1.33 -16.73
C LEU A 42 0.36 -0.25 -15.80
N GLN A 43 0.08 -0.33 -14.49
CA GLN A 43 0.64 0.58 -13.49
C GLN A 43 2.18 0.54 -13.52
N LEU A 44 2.76 -0.65 -13.42
CA LEU A 44 4.21 -0.85 -13.47
C LEU A 44 4.81 -0.31 -14.76
N GLY A 45 4.23 -0.68 -15.91
CA GLY A 45 4.69 -0.23 -17.23
C GLY A 45 4.63 1.28 -17.37
N LEU A 46 3.52 1.91 -16.96
CA LEU A 46 3.33 3.36 -17.05
C LEU A 46 4.33 4.12 -16.18
N PHE A 47 4.46 3.74 -14.90
CA PHE A 47 5.41 4.40 -14.01
C PHE A 47 6.85 4.16 -14.43
N GLN A 48 7.18 2.96 -14.91
CA GLN A 48 8.53 2.67 -15.41
C GLN A 48 8.86 3.50 -16.65
N VAL A 49 7.91 3.64 -17.58
CA VAL A 49 8.07 4.52 -18.75
C VAL A 49 8.31 5.95 -18.31
N PHE A 50 7.54 6.47 -17.33
CA PHE A 50 7.76 7.82 -16.83
C PHE A 50 9.12 8.00 -16.16
N VAL A 51 9.57 7.05 -15.32
CA VAL A 51 10.89 7.09 -14.68
C VAL A 51 12.00 7.17 -15.74
N LEU A 52 11.97 6.29 -16.74
CA LEU A 52 12.98 6.26 -17.81
C LEU A 52 12.90 7.47 -18.72
N PHE A 53 11.69 7.91 -19.06
CA PHE A 53 11.48 9.09 -19.89
C PHE A 53 12.05 10.34 -19.24
N PHE A 54 11.77 10.57 -17.95
CA PHE A 54 12.28 11.75 -17.25
C PHE A 54 13.77 11.66 -16.94
N ALA A 55 14.30 10.46 -16.68
CA ALA A 55 15.75 10.27 -16.59
C ALA A 55 16.45 10.66 -17.88
N TRP A 56 15.93 10.23 -19.03
CA TRP A 56 16.46 10.62 -20.33
C TRP A 56 16.27 12.11 -20.65
N ALA A 57 15.09 12.68 -20.36
CA ALA A 57 14.75 14.05 -20.74
C ALA A 57 15.46 15.12 -19.88
N TYR A 58 15.75 14.81 -18.61
CA TYR A 58 16.31 15.76 -17.63
C TYR A 58 17.65 15.35 -17.04
N ASP A 59 18.29 14.30 -17.58
CA ASP A 59 19.58 13.75 -17.10
C ASP A 59 19.54 13.27 -15.63
N LEU A 60 18.45 12.59 -15.27
CA LEU A 60 18.16 12.13 -13.89
C LEU A 60 18.42 10.63 -13.70
N TRP A 61 19.53 10.12 -14.24
CA TRP A 61 19.84 8.69 -14.19
C TRP A 61 20.04 8.15 -12.78
N GLU A 62 20.49 8.99 -11.84
CA GLU A 62 20.62 8.61 -10.42
C GLU A 62 19.27 8.27 -9.77
N ALA A 63 18.17 8.87 -10.23
CA ALA A 63 16.82 8.60 -9.75
C ALA A 63 16.18 7.33 -10.33
N VAL A 64 16.78 6.72 -11.37
CA VAL A 64 16.18 5.55 -12.06
C VAL A 64 16.08 4.36 -11.14
N VAL A 65 17.17 3.99 -10.46
CA VAL A 65 17.17 2.80 -9.58
C VAL A 65 16.26 3.02 -8.36
N PRO A 66 16.37 4.12 -7.59
CA PRO A 66 15.47 4.38 -6.47
C PRO A 66 14.00 4.46 -6.91
N GLY A 67 13.72 5.15 -8.03
CA GLY A 67 12.37 5.28 -8.58
C GLY A 67 11.77 3.94 -9.02
N THR A 68 12.56 3.11 -9.70
CA THR A 68 12.15 1.76 -10.12
C THR A 68 11.85 0.88 -8.91
N ILE A 69 12.68 0.92 -7.87
CA ILE A 69 12.44 0.16 -6.63
C ILE A 69 11.18 0.66 -5.92
N ALA A 70 10.98 1.98 -5.81
CA ALA A 70 9.77 2.55 -5.23
C ALA A 70 8.50 2.07 -5.95
N VAL A 71 8.50 2.12 -7.29
CA VAL A 71 7.40 1.61 -8.13
C VAL A 71 7.20 0.10 -7.95
N GLY A 72 8.29 -0.67 -7.85
CA GLY A 72 8.23 -2.11 -7.59
C GLY A 72 7.62 -2.46 -6.24
N VAL A 73 8.02 -1.76 -5.16
CA VAL A 73 7.45 -1.95 -3.82
C VAL A 73 5.96 -1.60 -3.81
N ALA A 74 5.57 -0.51 -4.47
CA ALA A 74 4.17 -0.15 -4.63
C ALA A 74 3.36 -1.25 -5.34
N ALA A 75 3.91 -1.84 -6.40
CA ALA A 75 3.27 -2.93 -7.12
C ALA A 75 3.13 -4.21 -6.28
N VAL A 76 4.13 -4.55 -5.46
CA VAL A 76 3.99 -5.64 -4.47
C VAL A 76 2.83 -5.36 -3.52
N GLY A 77 2.69 -4.11 -3.05
CA GLY A 77 1.55 -3.67 -2.26
C GLY A 77 0.22 -3.86 -2.99
N SER A 78 0.13 -3.57 -4.29
CA SER A 78 -1.09 -3.81 -5.09
C SER A 78 -1.46 -5.28 -5.10
N VAL A 79 -0.49 -6.16 -5.36
CA VAL A 79 -0.72 -7.61 -5.39
C VAL A 79 -1.24 -8.09 -4.04
N VAL A 80 -0.60 -7.66 -2.95
CA VAL A 80 -0.98 -8.06 -1.59
C VAL A 80 -2.39 -7.58 -1.24
N MET A 81 -2.71 -6.31 -1.52
CA MET A 81 -4.03 -5.74 -1.21
C MET A 81 -5.14 -6.41 -2.00
N LEU A 82 -4.94 -6.67 -3.29
CA LEU A 82 -5.94 -7.36 -4.12
C LEU A 82 -6.18 -8.80 -3.65
N ARG A 83 -5.09 -9.51 -3.30
CA ARG A 83 -5.20 -10.87 -2.75
C ARG A 83 -5.92 -10.86 -1.41
N MET A 84 -5.51 -10.00 -0.48
CA MET A 84 -6.18 -9.86 0.81
C MET A 84 -7.65 -9.47 0.64
N GLY A 85 -7.96 -8.47 -0.19
CA GLY A 85 -9.31 -8.02 -0.48
C GLY A 85 -10.21 -9.14 -1.01
N ARG A 86 -9.73 -9.88 -2.03
CA ARG A 86 -10.45 -11.03 -2.57
C ARG A 86 -10.67 -12.11 -1.50
N THR A 87 -9.61 -12.50 -0.81
CA THR A 87 -9.65 -13.55 0.18
C THR A 87 -10.57 -13.23 1.36
N THR A 88 -10.55 -11.99 1.86
CA THR A 88 -11.45 -11.55 2.93
C THR A 88 -12.91 -11.57 2.47
N ARG A 89 -13.21 -11.19 1.22
CA ARG A 89 -14.58 -11.21 0.67
C ARG A 89 -15.12 -12.61 0.38
N GLU A 90 -14.25 -13.54 0.01
CA GLU A 90 -14.60 -14.95 -0.23
C GLU A 90 -14.75 -15.74 1.08
N THR A 91 -14.25 -15.20 2.19
CA THR A 91 -14.35 -15.82 3.53
C THR A 91 -15.56 -15.27 4.27
N ASN A 92 -16.35 -16.13 4.90
CA ASN A 92 -17.51 -15.73 5.71
C ASN A 92 -17.07 -15.13 7.06
N LEU A 93 -16.42 -13.97 7.03
CA LEU A 93 -15.96 -13.26 8.22
C LEU A 93 -17.10 -12.45 8.87
N PRO A 94 -17.03 -12.20 10.18
CA PRO A 94 -17.98 -11.33 10.87
C PRO A 94 -18.08 -9.96 10.21
N GLU A 95 -19.29 -9.45 10.02
CA GLU A 95 -19.51 -8.18 9.32
C GLU A 95 -18.76 -6.99 9.94
N ALA A 96 -18.63 -6.97 11.27
CA ALA A 96 -17.88 -5.95 11.98
C ALA A 96 -16.37 -5.96 11.62
N TYR A 97 -15.79 -7.13 11.34
CA TYR A 97 -14.40 -7.24 10.87
C TYR A 97 -14.26 -6.63 9.47
N THR A 98 -15.12 -7.02 8.54
CA THR A 98 -15.11 -6.52 7.16
C THR A 98 -15.36 -5.02 7.09
N ARG A 99 -16.31 -4.49 7.86
CA ARG A 99 -16.58 -3.04 7.94
C ARG A 99 -15.42 -2.26 8.55
N LEU A 100 -14.74 -2.81 9.55
CA LEU A 100 -13.58 -2.14 10.15
C LEU A 100 -12.41 -2.10 9.16
N LEU A 101 -12.19 -3.19 8.43
CA LEU A 101 -11.12 -3.33 7.45
C LEU A 101 -11.33 -2.40 6.24
N PHE A 102 -12.52 -2.39 5.63
CA PHE A 102 -12.76 -1.66 4.36
C PHE A 102 -13.60 -0.39 4.50
N GLY A 103 -14.44 -0.28 5.53
CA GLY A 103 -15.46 0.76 5.65
C GLY A 103 -15.09 1.94 6.54
N SER A 104 -13.93 1.91 7.21
CA SER A 104 -13.53 2.95 8.17
C SER A 104 -12.75 4.11 7.56
N SER A 105 -12.20 3.93 6.35
CA SER A 105 -11.29 4.88 5.68
C SER A 105 -10.05 5.27 6.52
N ILE A 106 -9.76 4.53 7.59
CA ILE A 106 -8.62 4.80 8.48
C ILE A 106 -7.31 4.60 7.71
N GLU A 107 -7.26 3.67 6.77
CA GLU A 107 -6.12 3.48 5.88
C GLU A 107 -5.76 4.74 5.09
N VAL A 108 -6.77 5.50 4.64
CA VAL A 108 -6.57 6.75 3.90
C VAL A 108 -6.00 7.79 4.84
N VAL A 109 -6.56 7.91 6.05
CA VAL A 109 -6.07 8.86 7.07
C VAL A 109 -4.61 8.56 7.42
N LEU A 110 -4.27 7.29 7.66
CA LEU A 110 -2.90 6.87 7.94
C LEU A 110 -1.96 7.15 6.76
N GLY A 111 -2.41 6.87 5.53
CA GLY A 111 -1.68 7.21 4.31
C GLY A 111 -1.41 8.70 4.15
N VAL A 112 -2.42 9.54 4.39
CA VAL A 112 -2.30 11.01 4.38
C VAL A 112 -1.30 11.49 5.42
N LEU A 113 -1.44 11.04 6.66
CA LEU A 113 -0.54 11.46 7.74
C LEU A 113 0.91 11.04 7.45
N ALA A 114 1.11 9.82 6.95
CA ALA A 114 2.43 9.34 6.54
C ALA A 114 3.01 10.18 5.39
N PHE A 115 2.21 10.50 4.38
CA PHE A 115 2.65 11.32 3.25
C PHE A 115 2.96 12.76 3.66
N VAL A 116 2.10 13.39 4.46
CA VAL A 116 2.34 14.75 4.98
C VAL A 116 3.61 14.78 5.83
N ALA A 117 3.83 13.77 6.66
CA ALA A 117 5.07 13.64 7.44
C ALA A 117 6.30 13.48 6.52
N LEU A 118 6.20 12.68 5.47
CA LEU A 118 7.27 12.49 4.48
C LEU A 118 7.59 13.78 3.73
N VAL A 119 6.58 14.49 3.21
CA VAL A 119 6.77 15.78 2.52
C VAL A 119 7.41 16.79 3.47
N THR A 120 6.94 16.86 4.72
CA THR A 120 7.54 17.73 5.74
C THR A 120 8.99 17.36 6.00
N HIS A 121 9.30 16.06 6.04
CA HIS A 121 10.67 15.59 6.20
C HIS A 121 11.56 16.04 5.03
N LEU A 122 11.15 15.73 3.79
CA LEU A 122 11.94 16.00 2.58
C LEU A 122 12.20 17.50 2.34
N PHE A 123 11.20 18.35 2.57
CA PHE A 123 11.27 19.78 2.19
C PHE A 123 11.49 20.75 3.34
N VAL A 124 11.39 20.30 4.59
CA VAL A 124 11.57 21.17 5.77
C VAL A 124 12.67 20.66 6.68
N TYR A 125 12.62 19.38 7.05
CA TYR A 125 13.57 18.83 8.01
C TYR A 125 14.95 18.61 7.37
N ASP A 126 15.01 17.87 6.26
CA ASP A 126 16.25 17.49 5.59
C ASP A 126 17.01 18.73 5.08
N THR A 127 16.28 19.69 4.50
CA THR A 127 16.82 20.98 4.04
C THR A 127 17.43 21.84 5.16
N ARG A 128 17.02 21.65 6.43
CA ARG A 128 17.55 22.41 7.57
C ARG A 128 18.82 21.81 8.17
N GLN A 129 19.10 20.53 7.90
CA GLN A 129 20.20 19.80 8.55
C GLN A 129 21.58 20.10 7.93
N GLY A 130 21.66 20.89 6.85
CA GLY A 130 22.92 21.37 6.26
C GLY A 130 23.73 20.32 5.50
N GLY A 131 23.25 19.07 5.40
CA GLY A 131 23.81 18.00 4.56
C GLY A 131 23.23 17.97 3.14
N SER A 132 23.63 16.98 2.32
CA SER A 132 23.00 16.75 1.01
C SER A 132 21.61 16.15 1.22
N ALA A 133 20.58 16.98 1.08
CA ALA A 133 19.20 16.52 1.18
C ALA A 133 18.94 15.41 0.13
N LEU A 134 18.23 14.34 0.52
CA LEU A 134 17.92 13.19 -0.35
C LEU A 134 17.28 13.63 -1.66
N PHE A 135 16.37 14.60 -1.57
CA PHE A 135 15.67 15.11 -2.73
C PHE A 135 16.63 15.84 -3.69
N THR A 136 17.55 16.62 -3.14
CA THR A 136 18.57 17.35 -3.90
C THR A 136 19.61 16.41 -4.51
N SER A 137 19.97 15.31 -3.83
CA SER A 137 20.90 14.33 -4.39
C SER A 137 20.29 13.57 -5.57
N LEU A 138 18.99 13.28 -5.53
CA LEU A 138 18.33 12.52 -6.61
C LEU A 138 17.93 13.38 -7.81
N PHE A 139 17.58 14.65 -7.58
CA PHE A 139 16.96 15.48 -8.60
C PHE A 139 17.68 16.81 -8.87
N GLY A 140 18.78 17.08 -8.17
CA GLY A 140 19.49 18.35 -8.22
C GLY A 140 18.86 19.45 -7.36
N ALA A 141 19.52 20.60 -7.29
CA ALA A 141 19.07 21.74 -6.47
C ALA A 141 17.81 22.44 -7.04
N GLU A 142 17.64 22.39 -8.36
CA GLU A 142 16.50 22.99 -9.07
C GLU A 142 15.78 21.92 -9.92
N PRO A 143 15.07 20.97 -9.26
CA PRO A 143 14.47 19.85 -9.95
C PRO A 143 13.28 20.30 -10.82
N PRO A 144 13.09 19.73 -12.02
CA PRO A 144 11.94 20.07 -12.87
C PRO A 144 10.61 19.79 -12.16
N VAL A 145 9.68 20.77 -12.19
CA VAL A 145 8.40 20.70 -11.46
C VAL A 145 7.60 19.43 -11.77
N VAL A 146 7.59 18.99 -13.04
CA VAL A 146 6.88 17.78 -13.46
C VAL A 146 7.47 16.50 -12.85
N VAL A 147 8.78 16.45 -12.66
CA VAL A 147 9.48 15.33 -12.02
C VAL A 147 9.15 15.28 -10.54
N VAL A 148 9.18 16.44 -9.87
CA VAL A 148 8.79 16.55 -8.45
C VAL A 148 7.36 16.08 -8.25
N TYR A 149 6.44 16.52 -9.12
CA TYR A 149 5.04 16.10 -9.07
C TYR A 149 4.90 14.59 -9.20
N LEU A 150 5.57 13.96 -10.18
CA LEU A 150 5.55 12.50 -10.35
C LEU A 150 6.15 11.78 -9.13
N ALA A 151 7.29 12.24 -8.63
CA ALA A 151 7.93 11.64 -7.46
C ALA A 151 6.99 11.68 -6.25
N LEU A 152 6.32 12.81 -6.01
CA LEU A 152 5.34 12.94 -4.92
C LEU A 152 4.12 12.03 -5.12
N LEU A 153 3.66 11.81 -6.35
CA LEU A 153 2.60 10.85 -6.63
C LEU A 153 3.02 9.41 -6.30
N VAL A 154 4.25 9.01 -6.65
CA VAL A 154 4.78 7.67 -6.34
C VAL A 154 4.95 7.51 -4.82
N LEU A 155 5.49 8.52 -4.14
CA LEU A 155 5.65 8.51 -2.69
C LEU A 155 4.31 8.50 -1.95
N TRP A 156 3.31 9.23 -2.45
CA TRP A 156 1.94 9.17 -1.97
C TRP A 156 1.37 7.74 -2.06
N ASP A 157 1.50 7.09 -3.23
CA ASP A 157 1.02 5.73 -3.43
C ASP A 157 1.70 4.75 -2.47
N LEU A 158 3.02 4.90 -2.24
CA LEU A 158 3.74 4.13 -1.22
C LEU A 158 3.21 4.38 0.19
N CYS A 159 3.07 5.64 0.61
CA CYS A 159 2.57 6.01 1.93
C CYS A 159 1.16 5.46 2.18
N TYR A 160 0.27 5.57 1.19
CA TYR A 160 -1.07 4.99 1.25
C TYR A 160 -1.00 3.48 1.49
N ARG A 161 -0.10 2.77 0.78
CA ARG A 161 0.00 1.32 0.93
C ARG A 161 0.59 0.89 2.26
N ILE A 162 1.59 1.63 2.75
CA ILE A 162 2.17 1.48 4.08
C ILE A 162 1.08 1.66 5.16
N GLY A 163 0.26 2.72 5.04
CA GLY A 163 -0.86 2.97 5.95
C GLY A 163 -1.90 1.85 5.92
N THR A 164 -2.25 1.38 4.73
CA THR A 164 -3.19 0.26 4.52
C THR A 164 -2.68 -1.04 5.14
N SER A 165 -1.41 -1.38 4.94
CA SER A 165 -0.75 -2.55 5.53
C SER A 165 -0.77 -2.52 7.07
N TRP A 166 -0.47 -1.35 7.65
CA TRP A 166 -0.52 -1.17 9.09
C TRP A 166 -1.93 -1.34 9.65
N TRP A 167 -2.91 -0.73 8.99
CA TRP A 167 -4.31 -0.86 9.39
C TRP A 167 -4.79 -2.32 9.31
N ALA A 168 -4.46 -3.02 8.22
CA ALA A 168 -4.79 -4.43 8.06
C ALA A 168 -4.18 -5.30 9.17
N ALA A 169 -2.94 -5.04 9.58
CA ALA A 169 -2.29 -5.74 10.69
C ALA A 169 -3.05 -5.53 12.01
N ILE A 170 -3.44 -4.28 12.32
CA ILE A 170 -4.20 -3.95 13.54
C ILE A 170 -5.56 -4.66 13.54
N VAL A 171 -6.30 -4.59 12.43
CA VAL A 171 -7.62 -5.22 12.32
C VAL A 171 -7.52 -6.73 12.43
N SER A 172 -6.48 -7.34 11.83
CA SER A 172 -6.21 -8.77 11.97
C SER A 172 -5.95 -9.17 13.42
N LEU A 173 -5.09 -8.43 14.13
CA LEU A 173 -4.79 -8.69 15.55
C LEU A 173 -6.03 -8.52 16.44
N TRP A 174 -6.80 -7.46 16.24
CA TRP A 174 -8.05 -7.26 16.96
C TRP A 174 -9.03 -8.42 16.69
N GLY A 175 -9.14 -8.84 15.43
CA GLY A 175 -10.00 -9.94 15.00
C GLY A 175 -9.59 -11.28 15.63
N SER A 176 -8.29 -11.57 15.69
CA SER A 176 -7.75 -12.83 16.24
C SER A 176 -8.11 -13.02 17.72
N TRP A 177 -8.24 -11.93 18.48
CA TRP A 177 -8.64 -11.97 19.89
C TRP A 177 -10.15 -11.93 20.10
N ARG A 178 -10.89 -11.30 19.18
CA ARG A 178 -12.32 -11.05 19.34
C ARG A 178 -13.20 -12.21 18.88
N TYR A 179 -12.75 -12.99 17.90
CA TYR A 179 -13.54 -14.02 17.25
C TYR A 179 -12.89 -15.40 17.35
N THR A 180 -13.73 -16.43 17.47
CA THR A 180 -13.35 -17.83 17.25
C THR A 180 -13.86 -18.21 15.88
N VAL A 181 -13.03 -18.90 15.09
CA VAL A 181 -13.33 -19.26 13.70
C VAL A 181 -13.06 -20.74 13.44
N ASP A 182 -13.62 -21.28 12.37
CA ASP A 182 -13.33 -22.63 11.95
C ASP A 182 -11.87 -22.76 11.43
N PRO A 183 -11.30 -23.97 11.39
CA PRO A 183 -9.92 -24.18 10.94
C PRO A 183 -9.60 -23.69 9.51
N ALA A 184 -10.57 -23.74 8.59
CA ALA A 184 -10.35 -23.28 7.22
C ALA A 184 -10.26 -21.75 7.16
N THR A 185 -11.16 -21.05 7.86
CA THR A 185 -11.10 -19.60 8.03
C THR A 185 -9.81 -19.15 8.73
N ALA A 186 -9.41 -19.84 9.80
CA ALA A 186 -8.15 -19.57 10.49
C ALA A 186 -6.93 -19.67 9.56
N ARG A 187 -6.88 -20.71 8.70
CA ARG A 187 -5.81 -20.87 7.71
C ARG A 187 -5.79 -19.70 6.72
N THR A 188 -6.95 -19.28 6.26
CA THR A 188 -7.09 -18.17 5.33
C THR A 188 -6.61 -16.84 5.93
N LEU A 189 -6.97 -16.55 7.19
CA LEU A 189 -6.48 -15.37 7.91
C LEU A 189 -4.96 -15.39 8.07
N ARG A 190 -4.37 -16.53 8.45
CA ARG A 190 -2.91 -16.69 8.55
C ARG A 190 -2.18 -16.45 7.22
N VAL A 191 -2.77 -16.88 6.11
CA VAL A 191 -2.22 -16.62 4.78
C VAL A 191 -2.29 -15.13 4.45
N ALA A 192 -3.40 -14.47 4.77
CA ALA A 192 -3.54 -13.01 4.59
C ALA A 192 -2.51 -12.23 5.44
N ASP A 193 -2.31 -12.61 6.70
CA ASP A 193 -1.25 -12.04 7.56
C ASP A 193 0.13 -12.25 6.94
N GLY A 194 0.40 -13.44 6.40
CA GLY A 194 1.65 -13.75 5.70
C GLY A 194 1.89 -12.84 4.49
N TRP A 195 0.86 -12.54 3.69
CA TRP A 195 0.98 -11.57 2.60
C TRP A 195 1.28 -10.15 3.10
N ASN A 196 0.69 -9.76 4.24
CA ASN A 196 0.98 -8.46 4.85
C ASN A 196 2.44 -8.35 5.31
N VAL A 197 2.99 -9.43 5.90
CA VAL A 197 4.42 -9.53 6.23
C VAL A 197 5.28 -9.43 4.97
N VAL A 198 4.91 -10.11 3.88
CA VAL A 198 5.63 -10.03 2.59
C VAL A 198 5.71 -8.59 2.10
N PHE A 199 4.60 -7.83 2.16
CA PHE A 199 4.63 -6.41 1.79
C PHE A 199 5.50 -5.58 2.74
N GLY A 200 5.42 -5.81 4.05
CA GLY A 200 6.30 -5.15 5.02
C GLY A 200 7.79 -5.38 4.71
N VAL A 201 8.19 -6.62 4.46
CA VAL A 201 9.57 -6.98 4.11
C VAL A 201 10.00 -6.42 2.76
N ALA A 202 9.10 -6.30 1.78
CA ALA A 202 9.42 -5.71 0.48
C ALA A 202 9.93 -4.26 0.60
N GLN A 203 9.51 -3.52 1.63
CA GLN A 203 9.97 -2.15 1.88
C GLN A 203 11.46 -2.08 2.24
N LEU A 204 12.09 -3.19 2.66
CA LEU A 204 13.53 -3.23 2.89
C LEU A 204 14.33 -2.95 1.61
N ALA A 205 13.74 -3.12 0.43
CA ALA A 205 14.36 -2.72 -0.83
C ALA A 205 14.63 -1.20 -0.90
N LEU A 206 13.91 -0.39 -0.12
CA LEU A 206 14.12 1.07 -0.04
C LEU A 206 15.30 1.45 0.85
N VAL A 207 15.70 0.58 1.79
CA VAL A 207 16.71 0.87 2.83
C VAL A 207 18.04 1.38 2.25
N PRO A 208 18.62 0.78 1.20
CA PRO A 208 19.89 1.26 0.64
C PRO A 208 19.88 2.74 0.21
N PHE A 209 18.71 3.27 -0.14
CA PHE A 209 18.55 4.66 -0.62
C PHE A 209 18.26 5.67 0.49
N ILE A 210 18.06 5.20 1.73
CA ILE A 210 17.71 6.04 2.89
C ILE A 210 18.64 5.79 4.08
N LEU A 211 19.80 5.14 3.88
CA LEU A 211 20.75 4.84 4.96
C LEU A 211 21.23 6.11 5.68
N ASP A 212 21.48 7.18 4.94
CA ASP A 212 21.92 8.47 5.48
C ASP A 212 20.75 9.28 6.07
N GLN A 213 19.51 8.81 5.87
CA GLN A 213 18.28 9.49 6.25
C GLN A 213 17.71 8.85 7.52
N GLN A 214 18.32 9.14 8.68
CA GLN A 214 18.02 8.49 9.96
C GLN A 214 16.53 8.43 10.30
N VAL A 215 15.79 9.52 10.06
CA VAL A 215 14.34 9.59 10.33
C VAL A 215 13.56 8.65 9.40
N LEU A 216 13.88 8.64 8.09
CA LEU A 216 13.24 7.75 7.13
C LEU A 216 13.62 6.29 7.39
N LEU A 217 14.89 6.02 7.70
CA LEU A 217 15.38 4.70 8.05
C LEU A 217 14.63 4.14 9.26
N LEU A 218 14.48 4.93 10.32
CA LEU A 218 13.72 4.54 11.51
C LEU A 218 12.24 4.33 11.19
N ALA A 219 11.64 5.19 10.37
CA ALA A 219 10.24 5.08 9.96
C ALA A 219 9.99 3.79 9.16
N VAL A 220 10.80 3.51 8.15
CA VAL A 220 10.67 2.30 7.31
C VAL A 220 10.99 1.04 8.11
N ALA A 221 12.15 0.98 8.78
CA ALA A 221 12.54 -0.19 9.57
C ALA A 221 11.55 -0.44 10.73
N GLY A 222 11.12 0.62 11.42
CA GLY A 222 10.12 0.55 12.47
C GLY A 222 8.78 0.02 11.96
N HIS A 223 8.33 0.47 10.79
CA HIS A 223 7.13 -0.04 10.15
C HIS A 223 7.26 -1.52 9.76
N VAL A 224 8.39 -1.93 9.13
CA VAL A 224 8.63 -3.33 8.77
C VAL A 224 8.55 -4.23 10.00
N VAL A 225 9.22 -3.84 11.09
CA VAL A 225 9.18 -4.59 12.37
C VAL A 225 7.77 -4.61 12.93
N ALA A 226 7.08 -3.47 13.00
CA ALA A 226 5.74 -3.36 13.57
C ALA A 226 4.74 -4.24 12.82
N VAL A 227 4.68 -4.15 11.49
CA VAL A 227 3.77 -4.98 10.67
C VAL A 227 4.12 -6.45 10.81
N THR A 228 5.40 -6.81 10.79
CA THR A 228 5.83 -8.20 10.92
C THR A 228 5.40 -8.80 12.24
N VAL A 229 5.67 -8.09 13.35
CA VAL A 229 5.32 -8.55 14.70
C VAL A 229 3.81 -8.64 14.85
N VAL A 230 3.06 -7.58 14.52
CA VAL A 230 1.61 -7.54 14.73
C VAL A 230 0.90 -8.60 13.89
N SER A 231 1.27 -8.74 12.61
CA SER A 231 0.65 -9.74 11.72
C SER A 231 1.01 -11.17 12.14
N THR A 232 2.24 -11.40 12.62
CA THR A 232 2.64 -12.73 13.13
C THR A 232 1.90 -13.08 14.42
N VAL A 233 1.74 -12.11 15.33
CA VAL A 233 0.97 -12.32 16.57
C VAL A 233 -0.50 -12.59 16.22
N ALA A 234 -1.10 -11.86 15.29
CA ALA A 234 -2.46 -12.11 14.82
C ALA A 234 -2.62 -13.55 14.30
N ALA A 235 -1.71 -13.98 13.42
CA ALA A 235 -1.71 -15.31 12.83
C ALA A 235 -1.61 -16.45 13.86
N VAL A 236 -0.76 -16.28 14.89
CA VAL A 236 -0.54 -17.29 15.94
C VAL A 236 -1.66 -17.28 16.99
N THR A 237 -2.26 -16.13 17.27
CA THR A 237 -3.27 -15.97 18.33
C THR A 237 -4.71 -16.20 17.87
N VAL A 238 -4.95 -16.45 16.58
CA VAL A 238 -6.28 -16.76 16.04
C VAL A 238 -6.89 -17.95 16.79
N ARG A 239 -8.10 -17.75 17.32
CA ARG A 239 -8.81 -18.77 18.09
C ARG A 239 -9.60 -19.69 17.16
N ILE A 240 -9.48 -20.99 17.39
CA ILE A 240 -10.10 -22.02 16.56
C ILE A 240 -11.16 -22.76 17.40
N GLU A 241 -12.33 -23.01 16.79
CA GLU A 241 -13.43 -23.81 17.39
C GLU A 241 -13.09 -25.30 17.53
#